data_AF-A0A843HM29-F1
#
_entry.id   AF-A0A843HM29-F1
#
_cell.length_a   1.000
_cell.length_b   1.000
_cell.length_c   1.000
_cell.angle_alpha   90.00
_cell.angle_beta   90.00
_cell.angle_gamma   90.00
#
_symmetry.space_group_name_H-M   'P 1'
#
loop_
_entity.id
_entity.type
_entity.pdbx_description
1 polymer ?
#
loop_
_entity_poly.entity_id
_entity_poly.type
_entity_poly.pdbx_seq_one_letter_code
_entity_poly.pdbx_strand_id
1 'polypeptide(L)'
;MKVDYKKVVATALSEVGYQGSSKSSKYSKYMDKYKFYNYPKDGAASWCAIFYDYCVLVNNDNQVDKTRTILCEPQVDNCGAGCTQKVAYYKSKGRYITDHSKATTGDEIFFKKSNGAVYHTGIVVDWDKKGFYVVEGNTDGNKVAKKFYAYHDPKIAGFGRPDWYKYEDEVAAPVKPSEPSGKFIVNTKTDPLRLRAYASLSAPVICLMKKGSEVTFIQDCGDFYKVKYKTMIGYAHKEYLKKA
;
A
#
# COMPACT_ATOMS: atom_id res chain seq x y z
N MET A 1 -5.48 -16.39 -9.73
CA MET A 1 -6.08 -15.10 -9.32
C MET A 1 -4.97 -14.17 -8.86
N LYS A 2 -4.95 -12.94 -9.38
CA LYS A 2 -3.90 -11.93 -9.17
C LYS A 2 -4.24 -11.05 -7.97
N VAL A 3 -3.34 -10.92 -7.00
CA VAL A 3 -3.48 -9.90 -5.96
C VAL A 3 -3.05 -8.57 -6.56
N ASP A 4 -4.00 -7.65 -6.69
CA ASP A 4 -3.73 -6.30 -7.18
C ASP A 4 -3.29 -5.40 -6.03
N TYR A 5 -2.01 -5.00 -6.03
CA TYR A 5 -1.44 -4.10 -5.03
C TYR A 5 -2.23 -2.79 -4.90
N LYS A 6 -2.93 -2.35 -5.96
CA LYS A 6 -3.78 -1.16 -5.90
C LYS A 6 -4.98 -1.36 -4.98
N LYS A 7 -5.57 -2.56 -4.97
CA LYS A 7 -6.66 -2.90 -4.05
C LYS A 7 -6.16 -3.01 -2.61
N VAL A 8 -4.96 -3.57 -2.41
CA VAL A 8 -4.29 -3.58 -1.09
C VAL A 8 -4.11 -2.16 -0.55
N VAL A 9 -3.62 -1.24 -1.38
CA VAL A 9 -3.47 0.19 -1.04
C VAL A 9 -4.82 0.85 -0.76
N ALA A 10 -5.84 0.57 -1.57
CA ALA A 10 -7.19 1.09 -1.36
C ALA A 10 -7.79 0.63 -0.02
N THR A 11 -7.62 -0.66 0.33
CA THR A 11 -8.00 -1.19 1.64
C THR A 11 -7.27 -0.45 2.75
N ALA A 12 -5.95 -0.31 2.67
CA ALA A 12 -5.19 0.41 3.69
C ALA A 12 -5.69 1.85 3.89
N LEU A 13 -5.94 2.57 2.79
CA LEU A 13 -6.48 3.94 2.83
C LEU A 13 -7.88 4.00 3.45
N SER A 14 -8.72 2.99 3.25
CA SER A 14 -10.07 2.90 3.82
C SER A 14 -10.07 2.66 5.34
N GLU A 15 -8.96 2.16 5.87
CA GLU A 15 -8.79 1.79 7.27
C GLU A 15 -8.27 2.96 8.14
N VAL A 16 -7.88 4.08 7.52
CA VAL A 16 -7.34 5.25 8.22
C VAL A 16 -8.33 5.79 9.25
N GLY A 17 -7.85 5.94 10.48
CA GLY A 17 -8.64 6.36 11.64
C GLY A 17 -9.13 5.22 12.53
N TYR A 18 -9.02 3.96 12.10
CA TYR A 18 -9.31 2.83 12.97
C TYR A 18 -8.39 2.85 14.20
N GLN A 19 -8.98 2.75 15.39
CA GLN A 19 -8.29 2.74 16.67
C GLN A 19 -8.39 1.33 17.29
N GLY A 20 -7.23 0.70 17.51
CA GLY A 20 -7.09 -0.53 18.29
C GLY A 20 -6.99 -0.25 19.80
N SER A 21 -7.00 -1.32 20.59
CA SER A 21 -6.70 -1.26 22.02
C SER A 21 -5.23 -1.51 22.29
N SER A 22 -4.81 -1.40 23.55
CA SER A 22 -3.42 -1.66 23.98
C SER A 22 -2.94 -3.09 23.73
N LYS A 23 -3.86 -4.05 23.52
CA LYS A 23 -3.53 -5.46 23.30
C LYS A 23 -4.19 -6.07 22.07
N SER A 24 -5.15 -5.41 21.44
CA SER A 24 -6.02 -6.03 20.43
C SER A 24 -6.31 -5.08 19.26
N SER A 25 -6.46 -5.67 18.07
CA SER A 25 -6.97 -4.99 16.89
C SER A 25 -7.94 -5.89 16.13
N LYS A 26 -8.83 -5.29 15.33
CA LYS A 26 -9.71 -6.08 14.45
C LYS A 26 -8.90 -6.90 13.45
N TYR A 27 -7.72 -6.42 13.05
CA TYR A 27 -6.81 -7.12 12.15
C TYR A 27 -6.23 -8.36 12.82
N SER A 28 -5.74 -8.25 14.05
CA SER A 28 -5.23 -9.39 14.82
C SER A 28 -6.29 -10.48 14.98
N LYS A 29 -7.51 -10.10 15.38
CA LYS A 29 -8.66 -11.02 15.48
C LYS A 29 -9.00 -11.68 14.14
N TYR A 30 -8.96 -10.90 13.06
CA TYR A 30 -9.24 -11.41 11.72
C TYR A 30 -8.17 -12.43 11.28
N MET A 31 -6.89 -12.11 11.47
CA MET A 31 -5.79 -13.00 11.09
C MET A 31 -5.78 -14.28 11.93
N ASP A 32 -6.17 -14.20 13.20
CA ASP A 32 -6.32 -15.36 14.09
C ASP A 32 -7.46 -16.28 13.66
N LYS A 33 -8.60 -15.74 13.22
CA LYS A 33 -9.71 -16.50 12.64
C LYS A 33 -9.24 -17.38 11.46
N TYR A 34 -8.33 -16.86 10.63
CA TYR A 34 -7.79 -17.58 9.48
C TYR A 34 -6.51 -18.37 9.80
N LYS A 35 -6.07 -18.41 11.06
CA LYS A 35 -4.85 -19.12 11.49
C LYS A 35 -3.64 -18.73 10.64
N PHE A 36 -3.52 -17.44 10.33
CA PHE A 36 -2.51 -16.93 9.40
C PHE A 36 -1.07 -17.03 9.96
N TYR A 37 -0.90 -17.10 11.27
CA TYR A 37 0.41 -17.20 11.91
C TYR A 37 0.56 -18.50 12.70
N ASN A 38 1.79 -18.78 13.14
CA ASN A 38 2.15 -19.95 13.96
C ASN A 38 1.42 -20.07 15.31
N TYR A 39 0.90 -18.96 15.83
CA TYR A 39 0.04 -18.92 17.03
C TYR A 39 -0.84 -17.66 16.99
N PRO A 40 -1.96 -17.59 17.75
CA PRO A 40 -2.80 -16.40 17.82
C PRO A 40 -2.01 -15.14 18.19
N LYS A 41 -2.32 -14.02 17.54
CA LYS A 41 -1.62 -12.74 17.70
C LYS A 41 -2.49 -11.66 18.33
N ASP A 42 -3.80 -11.86 18.46
CA ASP A 42 -4.62 -11.00 19.31
C ASP A 42 -4.13 -11.12 20.77
N GLY A 43 -3.89 -9.98 21.41
CA GLY A 43 -3.24 -9.91 22.73
C GLY A 43 -1.76 -9.48 22.69
N ALA A 44 -1.10 -9.52 21.53
CA ALA A 44 0.36 -9.30 21.41
C ALA A 44 0.80 -7.82 21.41
N ALA A 45 -0.12 -6.86 21.57
CA ALA A 45 0.06 -5.40 21.57
C ALA A 45 0.61 -4.77 20.27
N SER A 46 1.48 -5.45 19.51
CA SER A 46 1.99 -4.97 18.22
C SER A 46 1.24 -5.57 17.03
N TRP A 47 0.74 -4.72 16.14
CA TRP A 47 -0.07 -5.15 14.98
C TRP A 47 0.23 -4.39 13.68
N CYS A 48 1.34 -3.66 13.58
CA CYS A 48 1.72 -2.94 12.35
C CYS A 48 1.93 -3.87 11.15
N ALA A 49 2.70 -4.95 11.32
CA ALA A 49 2.87 -5.99 10.31
C ALA A 49 1.57 -6.76 10.05
N ILE A 50 0.82 -7.08 11.12
CA ILE A 50 -0.48 -7.75 11.01
C ILE A 50 -1.45 -6.96 10.14
N PHE A 51 -1.46 -5.63 10.28
CA PHE A 51 -2.25 -4.74 9.43
C PHE A 51 -1.85 -4.82 7.97
N TYR A 52 -0.55 -4.82 7.67
CA TYR A 52 -0.06 -5.02 6.30
C TYR A 52 -0.57 -6.35 5.71
N ASP A 53 -0.38 -7.44 6.45
CA ASP A 53 -0.73 -8.79 5.99
C ASP A 53 -2.25 -8.98 5.87
N TYR A 54 -3.01 -8.36 6.77
CA TYR A 54 -4.46 -8.26 6.65
C TYR A 54 -4.88 -7.60 5.34
N CYS A 55 -4.29 -6.45 4.99
CA CYS A 55 -4.62 -5.75 3.75
C CYS A 55 -4.34 -6.62 2.51
N VAL A 56 -3.32 -7.47 2.55
CA VAL A 56 -3.04 -8.41 1.46
C VAL A 56 -4.02 -9.59 1.47
N LEU A 57 -4.27 -10.20 2.63
CA LEU A 57 -5.13 -11.38 2.78
C LEU A 57 -6.55 -11.14 2.30
N VAL A 58 -7.17 -10.01 2.70
CA VAL A 58 -8.55 -9.69 2.30
C VAL A 58 -8.68 -9.41 0.81
N ASN A 59 -7.58 -9.00 0.16
CA ASN A 59 -7.51 -8.79 -1.29
C ASN A 59 -7.03 -10.02 -2.07
N ASN A 60 -6.86 -11.15 -1.37
CA ASN A 60 -6.53 -12.45 -1.94
C ASN A 60 -7.57 -13.52 -1.57
N ASP A 61 -8.83 -13.10 -1.41
CA ASP A 61 -9.97 -13.95 -0.99
C ASP A 61 -9.70 -14.80 0.25
N ASN A 62 -8.89 -14.29 1.17
CA ASN A 62 -8.48 -15.01 2.37
C ASN A 62 -7.75 -16.33 2.13
N GLN A 63 -7.09 -16.49 0.98
CA GLN A 63 -6.26 -17.65 0.67
C GLN A 63 -4.93 -17.55 1.40
N VAL A 64 -4.85 -18.13 2.60
CA VAL A 64 -3.72 -17.99 3.54
C VAL A 64 -2.39 -18.40 2.92
N ASP A 65 -2.27 -19.63 2.42
CA ASP A 65 -0.99 -20.15 1.92
C ASP A 65 -0.50 -19.38 0.69
N LYS A 66 -1.44 -18.93 -0.16
CA LYS A 66 -1.12 -18.07 -1.31
C LYS A 66 -0.67 -16.69 -0.87
N THR A 67 -1.32 -16.13 0.14
CA THR A 67 -0.98 -14.82 0.69
C THR A 67 0.41 -14.83 1.31
N ARG A 68 0.75 -15.84 2.13
CA ARG A 68 2.11 -16.02 2.68
C ARG A 68 3.15 -16.13 1.56
N THR A 69 2.83 -16.89 0.52
CA THR A 69 3.71 -17.08 -0.63
C THR A 69 4.01 -15.77 -1.37
N ILE A 70 3.00 -14.90 -1.51
CA ILE A 70 3.13 -13.54 -2.06
C ILE A 70 3.97 -12.67 -1.12
N LEU A 71 3.71 -12.70 0.19
CA LEU A 71 4.45 -11.94 1.20
C LEU A 71 5.88 -12.45 1.45
N CYS A 72 6.32 -13.47 0.72
CA CYS A 72 7.60 -14.16 0.92
C CYS A 72 7.74 -14.88 2.28
N GLU A 73 6.63 -15.05 2.99
CA GLU A 73 6.56 -15.66 4.30
C GLU A 73 6.63 -17.20 4.22
N PRO A 74 7.20 -17.86 5.24
CA PRO A 74 7.15 -19.31 5.34
C PRO A 74 5.72 -19.80 5.59
N GLN A 75 5.49 -21.10 5.40
CA GLN A 75 4.25 -21.73 5.83
C GLN A 75 4.12 -21.79 7.37
N VAL A 76 2.94 -22.16 7.85
CA VAL A 76 2.42 -21.88 9.21
C VAL A 76 3.42 -22.10 10.35
N ASP A 77 4.26 -23.12 10.31
CA ASP A 77 5.13 -23.51 11.44
C ASP A 77 6.18 -22.46 11.81
N ASN A 78 6.52 -21.54 10.90
CA ASN A 78 7.52 -20.49 11.15
C ASN A 78 7.08 -19.08 10.72
N CYS A 79 5.78 -18.87 10.50
CA CYS A 79 5.24 -17.58 10.06
C CYS A 79 4.89 -16.69 11.26
N GLY A 80 5.75 -15.70 11.54
CA GLY A 80 5.58 -14.71 12.60
C GLY A 80 5.26 -13.31 12.06
N ALA A 81 4.62 -12.49 12.89
CA ALA A 81 4.20 -11.13 12.54
C ALA A 81 5.20 -10.04 12.97
N GLY A 82 6.46 -10.39 13.25
CA GLY A 82 7.48 -9.44 13.69
C GLY A 82 8.14 -8.72 12.52
N CYS A 83 8.32 -7.39 12.58
CA CYS A 83 8.93 -6.64 11.48
C CYS A 83 10.34 -7.15 11.11
N THR A 84 11.15 -7.54 12.09
CA THR A 84 12.48 -8.15 11.85
C THR A 84 12.38 -9.46 11.06
N GLN A 85 11.40 -10.31 11.39
CA GLN A 85 11.17 -11.58 10.71
C GLN A 85 10.74 -11.34 9.26
N LYS A 86 9.82 -10.38 9.03
CA LYS A 86 9.39 -10.00 7.69
C LYS A 86 10.51 -9.48 6.81
N VAL A 87 11.40 -8.65 7.35
CA VAL A 87 12.62 -8.25 6.62
C VAL A 87 13.46 -9.47 6.23
N ALA A 88 13.65 -10.44 7.13
CA ALA A 88 14.38 -11.66 6.81
C ALA A 88 13.68 -12.50 5.72
N TYR A 89 12.34 -12.58 5.73
CA TYR A 89 11.56 -13.27 4.70
C TYR A 89 11.78 -12.66 3.31
N TYR A 90 11.64 -11.35 3.16
CA TYR A 90 11.92 -10.68 1.88
C TYR A 90 13.37 -10.82 1.44
N LYS A 91 14.33 -10.69 2.38
CA LYS A 91 15.76 -10.91 2.09
C LYS A 91 16.02 -12.31 1.56
N SER A 92 15.42 -13.34 2.17
CA SER A 92 15.58 -14.74 1.76
C SER A 92 15.11 -15.03 0.34
N LYS A 93 14.22 -14.16 -0.20
CA LYS A 93 13.71 -14.24 -1.57
C LYS A 93 14.34 -13.21 -2.52
N GLY A 94 15.31 -12.42 -2.06
CA GLY A 94 15.91 -11.34 -2.87
C GLY A 94 14.96 -10.17 -3.16
N ARG A 95 13.91 -9.99 -2.36
CA ARG A 95 12.85 -8.98 -2.57
C ARG A 95 12.86 -7.87 -1.51
N TYR A 96 13.98 -7.71 -0.82
CA TYR A 96 14.24 -6.61 0.09
C TYR A 96 15.09 -5.54 -0.59
N ILE A 97 14.59 -4.32 -0.67
CA ILE A 97 15.13 -3.21 -1.46
C ILE A 97 15.60 -2.13 -0.52
N THR A 98 16.88 -1.74 -0.63
CA THR A 98 17.47 -0.63 0.14
C THR A 98 17.65 0.63 -0.70
N ASP A 99 17.58 0.51 -2.03
CA ASP A 99 17.62 1.62 -2.96
C ASP A 99 16.24 2.29 -3.06
N HIS A 100 16.12 3.48 -2.48
CA HIS A 100 14.87 4.25 -2.40
C HIS A 100 14.30 4.59 -3.78
N SER A 101 15.13 4.68 -4.83
CA SER A 101 14.66 4.95 -6.20
C SER A 101 13.91 3.79 -6.82
N LYS A 102 14.09 2.59 -6.25
CA LYS A 102 13.46 1.36 -6.70
C LYS A 102 12.21 1.00 -5.91
N ALA A 103 11.87 1.74 -4.86
CA ALA A 103 10.62 1.54 -4.11
C ALA A 103 9.39 1.76 -5.01
N THR A 104 8.27 1.11 -4.69
CA THR A 104 7.01 1.29 -5.41
C THR A 104 5.82 1.30 -4.48
N THR A 105 4.71 1.87 -4.96
CA THR A 105 3.41 1.78 -4.29
C THR A 105 3.03 0.32 -4.05
N GLY A 106 2.55 0.02 -2.85
CA GLY A 106 2.23 -1.32 -2.40
C GLY A 106 3.38 -2.02 -1.66
N ASP A 107 4.63 -1.55 -1.77
CA ASP A 107 5.72 -2.13 -0.97
C ASP A 107 5.46 -1.96 0.53
N GLU A 108 5.99 -2.91 1.30
CA GLU A 108 6.09 -2.84 2.75
C GLU A 108 7.32 -2.01 3.13
N ILE A 109 7.14 -0.81 3.65
CA ILE A 109 8.25 0.03 4.14
C ILE A 109 8.56 -0.30 5.59
N PHE A 110 9.83 -0.53 5.90
CA PHE A 110 10.30 -0.88 7.25
C PHE A 110 11.08 0.26 7.89
N PHE A 111 10.88 0.44 9.20
CA PHE A 111 11.56 1.47 9.99
C PHE A 111 12.46 0.86 11.07
N LYS A 112 13.64 1.46 11.24
CA LYS A 112 14.67 1.05 12.19
C LYS A 112 14.92 2.07 13.28
N LYS A 113 15.34 1.56 14.45
CA LYS A 113 15.92 2.35 15.54
C LYS A 113 17.34 2.78 15.17
N SER A 114 17.92 3.65 15.98
CA SER A 114 19.33 4.10 15.82
C SER A 114 20.33 2.94 15.83
N ASN A 115 20.06 1.88 16.58
CA ASN A 115 20.87 0.67 16.62
C ASN A 115 20.65 -0.29 15.42
N GLY A 116 19.89 0.14 14.40
CA GLY A 116 19.60 -0.65 13.20
C GLY A 116 18.47 -1.68 13.35
N ALA A 117 17.96 -1.92 14.56
CA ALA A 117 16.87 -2.87 14.77
C ALA A 117 15.56 -2.37 14.15
N VAL A 118 14.97 -3.18 13.27
CA VAL A 118 13.67 -2.90 12.66
C VAL A 118 12.56 -3.10 13.70
N TYR A 119 11.66 -2.12 13.81
CA TYR A 119 10.63 -2.11 14.86
C TYR A 119 9.23 -1.78 14.37
N HIS A 120 9.09 -1.24 13.16
CA HIS A 120 7.81 -0.81 12.63
C HIS A 120 7.76 -0.98 11.12
N THR A 121 6.54 -1.02 10.58
CA THR A 121 6.29 -1.21 9.15
C THR A 121 5.00 -0.51 8.72
N GLY A 122 4.87 -0.24 7.42
CA GLY A 122 3.66 0.32 6.81
C GLY A 122 3.57 0.01 5.32
N ILE A 123 2.47 0.44 4.70
CA ILE A 123 2.22 0.29 3.27
C ILE A 123 2.58 1.60 2.57
N VAL A 124 3.49 1.57 1.59
CA VAL A 124 3.72 2.72 0.72
C VAL A 124 2.49 2.92 -0.16
N VAL A 125 1.74 3.98 0.07
CA VAL A 125 0.53 4.29 -0.72
C VAL A 125 0.82 5.26 -1.86
N ASP A 126 1.90 6.04 -1.74
CA ASP A 126 2.38 6.95 -2.77
C ASP A 126 3.83 7.39 -2.47
N TRP A 127 4.57 7.88 -3.46
CA TRP A 127 5.91 8.42 -3.27
C TRP A 127 6.36 9.34 -4.41
N ASP A 128 7.33 10.20 -4.11
CA ASP A 128 8.06 11.00 -5.09
C ASP A 128 9.46 11.35 -4.57
N LYS A 129 10.16 12.30 -5.23
CA LYS A 129 11.50 12.75 -4.82
C LYS A 129 11.51 13.47 -3.46
N LYS A 130 10.36 13.89 -2.92
CA LYS A 130 10.26 14.50 -1.59
C LYS A 130 10.20 13.41 -0.52
N GLY A 131 9.56 12.29 -0.80
CA GLY A 131 9.48 11.19 0.15
C GLY A 131 8.36 10.20 -0.09
N PHE A 132 8.00 9.48 0.97
CA PHE A 132 7.08 8.37 0.97
C PHE A 132 5.83 8.72 1.77
N TYR A 133 4.66 8.54 1.17
CA TYR A 133 3.37 8.57 1.84
C TYR A 133 3.01 7.14 2.22
N VAL A 134 2.77 6.94 3.52
CA VAL A 134 2.65 5.61 4.12
C VAL A 134 1.35 5.53 4.91
N VAL A 135 0.67 4.39 4.85
CA VAL A 135 -0.36 4.04 5.82
C VAL A 135 0.21 2.98 6.76
N GLU A 136 0.18 3.29 8.05
CA GLU A 136 0.72 2.43 9.11
C GLU A 136 -0.40 1.98 10.03
N GLY A 137 -0.36 0.72 10.43
CA GLY A 137 -1.12 0.22 11.58
C GLY A 137 -0.29 0.36 12.85
N ASN A 138 -0.96 0.42 13.99
CA ASN A 138 -0.37 0.54 15.31
C ASN A 138 0.58 1.73 15.47
N THR A 139 0.22 2.86 14.85
CA THR A 139 0.93 4.12 14.96
C THR A 139 0.09 5.11 15.75
N ASP A 140 0.66 6.24 16.19
CA ASP A 140 -0.07 7.35 16.83
C ASP A 140 -1.04 6.93 17.95
N GLY A 141 -0.56 6.13 18.89
CA GLY A 141 -1.37 5.70 20.04
C GLY A 141 -2.34 4.56 19.70
N ASN A 142 -1.91 3.58 18.90
CA ASN A 142 -2.66 2.37 18.50
C ASN A 142 -3.75 2.62 17.45
N LYS A 143 -3.47 3.37 16.38
CA LYS A 143 -4.39 3.53 15.25
C LYS A 143 -3.75 3.22 13.90
N VAL A 144 -4.61 3.15 12.89
CA VAL A 144 -4.20 3.27 11.50
C VAL A 144 -4.12 4.75 11.14
N ALA A 145 -2.97 5.22 10.70
CA ALA A 145 -2.79 6.61 10.31
C ALA A 145 -1.92 6.76 9.07
N LYS A 146 -2.04 7.94 8.43
CA LYS A 146 -1.17 8.35 7.33
C LYS A 146 0.06 9.03 7.87
N LYS A 147 1.21 8.71 7.30
CA LYS A 147 2.50 9.31 7.59
C LYS A 147 3.19 9.76 6.31
N PHE A 148 4.09 10.72 6.47
CA PHE A 148 5.03 11.13 5.45
C PHE A 148 6.44 10.98 6.01
N TYR A 149 7.34 10.39 5.23
CA TYR A 149 8.76 10.31 5.55
C TYR A 149 9.56 10.91 4.41
N ALA A 150 10.55 11.73 4.76
CA ALA A 150 11.42 12.35 3.77
C ALA A 150 12.15 11.28 2.95
N TYR A 151 12.49 11.60 1.70
CA TYR A 151 13.12 10.66 0.77
C TYR A 151 14.42 10.06 1.31
N HIS A 152 15.19 10.78 2.13
CA HIS A 152 16.40 10.29 2.78
C HIS A 152 16.25 10.19 4.31
N ASP A 153 15.04 9.90 4.80
CA ASP A 153 14.83 9.75 6.25
C ASP A 153 15.68 8.59 6.80
N PRO A 154 16.59 8.84 7.77
CA PRO A 154 17.50 7.83 8.29
C PRO A 154 16.81 6.68 9.02
N LYS A 155 15.53 6.83 9.39
CA LYS A 155 14.72 5.78 10.01
C LYS A 155 14.25 4.74 9.00
N ILE A 156 14.26 5.02 7.70
CA ILE A 156 13.88 4.04 6.68
C ILE A 156 14.96 2.95 6.63
N ALA A 157 14.57 1.71 6.90
CA ALA A 157 15.44 0.55 6.82
C ALA A 157 15.51 -0.01 5.39
N GLY A 158 14.38 0.03 4.68
CA GLY A 158 14.23 -0.49 3.33
C GLY A 158 12.78 -0.92 3.07
N PHE A 159 12.58 -1.60 1.94
CA PHE A 159 11.26 -1.97 1.42
C PHE A 159 11.20 -3.47 1.13
N GLY A 160 10.22 -4.16 1.68
CA GLY A 160 9.85 -5.50 1.27
C GLY A 160 8.87 -5.42 0.11
N ARG A 161 9.23 -6.01 -1.03
CA ARG A 161 8.30 -6.15 -2.15
C ARG A 161 7.59 -7.49 -2.01
N PRO A 162 6.24 -7.55 -2.01
CA PRO A 162 5.50 -8.80 -2.17
C PRO A 162 5.50 -9.28 -3.62
N ASP A 163 5.41 -10.59 -3.80
CA ASP A 163 5.45 -11.27 -5.07
C ASP A 163 4.09 -11.32 -5.74
N TRP A 164 3.61 -10.13 -6.11
CA TRP A 164 2.30 -9.87 -6.68
C TRP A 164 1.96 -10.75 -7.89
N TYR A 165 2.96 -11.33 -8.56
CA TYR A 165 2.83 -12.07 -9.82
C TYR A 165 3.18 -13.57 -9.71
N LYS A 166 3.41 -14.09 -8.50
CA LYS A 166 3.91 -15.47 -8.28
C LYS A 166 3.01 -16.60 -8.76
N TYR A 167 1.74 -16.31 -9.05
CA TYR A 167 0.76 -17.27 -9.57
C TYR A 167 0.32 -16.96 -11.00
N GLU A 168 1.16 -16.26 -11.75
CA GLU A 168 1.06 -16.26 -13.21
C GLU A 168 1.71 -17.57 -13.69
N ASP A 169 0.95 -18.42 -14.38
CA ASP A 169 1.54 -19.45 -15.25
C ASP A 169 2.51 -18.77 -16.22
N GLU A 170 3.56 -19.48 -16.67
CA GLU A 170 4.51 -19.02 -17.69
C GLU A 170 3.80 -18.64 -19.00
N VAL A 171 3.24 -17.45 -19.03
CA VAL A 171 2.92 -16.72 -20.24
C VAL A 171 3.81 -15.50 -20.17
N ALA A 172 4.65 -15.36 -21.20
CA ALA A 172 5.70 -14.36 -21.34
C ALA A 172 5.40 -13.08 -20.56
N ALA A 173 6.39 -12.62 -19.79
CA ALA A 173 6.37 -11.38 -19.03
C ALA A 173 5.47 -10.35 -19.71
N PRO A 174 4.43 -9.81 -19.04
CA PRO A 174 3.59 -8.83 -19.68
C PRO A 174 4.53 -7.69 -20.08
N VAL A 175 4.69 -7.50 -21.38
CA VAL A 175 5.05 -6.18 -21.89
C VAL A 175 3.98 -5.29 -21.26
N LYS A 176 4.41 -4.47 -20.31
CA LYS A 176 3.57 -3.52 -19.58
C LYS A 176 2.49 -3.03 -20.55
N PRO A 177 1.18 -3.34 -20.36
CA PRO A 177 0.14 -2.68 -21.13
C PRO A 177 0.42 -1.20 -20.92
N SER A 178 0.73 -0.47 -21.99
CA SER A 178 1.34 0.86 -21.88
C SER A 178 0.52 1.66 -20.86
N GLU A 179 1.09 1.89 -19.68
CA GLU A 179 0.44 2.75 -18.68
C GLU A 179 0.05 4.02 -19.41
N PRO A 180 -1.17 4.55 -19.20
CA PRO A 180 -1.61 5.70 -19.95
C PRO A 180 -0.63 6.86 -19.71
N SER A 181 0.25 7.15 -20.65
CA SER A 181 1.20 8.26 -20.52
C SER A 181 0.62 9.50 -21.19
N GLY A 182 1.00 10.67 -20.67
CA GLY A 182 0.67 11.95 -21.27
C GLY A 182 -0.50 12.67 -20.62
N LYS A 183 -1.16 13.50 -21.42
CA LYS A 183 -2.18 14.45 -20.98
C LYS A 183 -3.57 13.85 -21.11
N PHE A 184 -4.43 14.21 -20.16
CA PHE A 184 -5.83 13.86 -20.13
C PHE A 184 -6.67 15.13 -20.03
N ILE A 185 -7.87 15.09 -20.57
CA ILE A 185 -8.86 16.15 -20.51
C ILE A 185 -10.01 15.72 -19.61
N VAL A 186 -10.41 16.60 -18.71
CA VAL A 186 -11.61 16.42 -17.88
C VAL A 186 -12.86 16.42 -18.77
N ASN A 187 -13.58 15.30 -18.79
CA ASN A 187 -14.75 15.06 -19.62
C ASN A 187 -15.99 14.77 -18.76
N THR A 188 -16.52 15.80 -18.08
CA THR A 188 -17.77 15.73 -17.32
C THR A 188 -18.93 16.35 -18.12
N LYS A 189 -20.18 16.02 -17.76
CA LYS A 189 -21.38 16.60 -18.40
C LYS A 189 -21.66 18.02 -17.91
N THR A 190 -21.79 18.18 -16.59
CA THR A 190 -22.22 19.43 -15.94
C THR A 190 -21.29 19.82 -14.78
N ASP A 191 -21.03 18.89 -13.86
CA ASP A 191 -20.25 19.19 -12.66
C ASP A 191 -18.74 19.15 -12.89
N PRO A 192 -17.95 19.97 -12.17
CA PRO A 192 -16.49 19.87 -12.19
C PRO A 192 -16.01 18.55 -11.55
N LEU A 193 -14.94 17.98 -12.10
CA LEU A 193 -14.29 16.80 -11.56
C LEU A 193 -13.52 17.14 -10.28
N ARG A 194 -13.78 16.38 -9.22
CA ARG A 194 -13.09 16.52 -7.93
C ARG A 194 -11.68 15.94 -8.02
N LEU A 195 -10.68 16.77 -7.72
CA LEU A 195 -9.34 16.32 -7.37
C LEU A 195 -9.31 16.07 -5.87
N ARG A 196 -8.96 14.85 -5.45
CA ARG A 196 -9.00 14.40 -4.06
C ARG A 196 -7.61 14.16 -3.50
N ALA A 197 -7.49 14.23 -2.18
CA ALA A 197 -6.22 14.01 -1.48
C ALA A 197 -5.71 12.56 -1.57
N TYR A 198 -6.58 11.59 -1.83
CA TYR A 198 -6.26 10.16 -2.01
C TYR A 198 -7.35 9.45 -2.83
N ALA A 199 -7.05 8.26 -3.36
CA ALA A 199 -7.93 7.46 -4.22
C ALA A 199 -9.15 6.88 -3.48
N SER A 200 -10.11 7.71 -3.11
CA SER A 200 -11.38 7.30 -2.49
C SER A 200 -12.48 8.33 -2.75
N LEU A 201 -13.73 7.89 -2.88
CA LEU A 201 -14.90 8.78 -2.97
C LEU A 201 -15.16 9.57 -1.67
N SER A 202 -14.69 9.07 -0.52
CA SER A 202 -14.77 9.76 0.77
C SER A 202 -13.58 10.68 1.05
N ALA A 203 -12.56 10.69 0.19
CA ALA A 203 -11.38 11.52 0.41
C ALA A 203 -11.70 13.02 0.30
N PRO A 204 -11.09 13.89 1.14
CA PRO A 204 -11.22 15.34 1.03
C PRO A 204 -10.95 15.84 -0.39
N VAL A 205 -11.81 16.74 -0.86
CA VAL A 205 -11.66 17.40 -2.14
C VAL A 205 -10.68 18.55 -1.97
N ILE A 206 -9.59 18.53 -2.72
CA ILE A 206 -8.53 19.56 -2.67
C ILE A 206 -8.66 20.56 -3.82
N CYS A 207 -9.36 20.20 -4.90
CA CYS A 207 -9.66 21.11 -6.00
C CYS A 207 -10.86 20.62 -6.83
N LEU A 208 -11.51 21.56 -7.55
CA LEU A 208 -12.52 21.28 -8.57
C LEU A 208 -11.95 21.63 -9.95
N MET A 209 -11.97 20.67 -10.88
CA MET A 209 -11.44 20.80 -12.24
C MET A 209 -12.59 20.89 -13.23
N LYS A 210 -12.68 22.00 -13.98
CA LYS A 210 -13.76 22.21 -14.95
C LYS A 210 -13.61 21.28 -16.16
N LYS A 211 -14.71 20.97 -16.86
CA LYS A 211 -14.68 20.31 -18.17
C LYS A 211 -13.69 21.01 -19.11
N GLY A 212 -12.90 20.24 -19.84
CA GLY A 212 -11.86 20.75 -20.72
C GLY A 212 -10.52 21.04 -20.03
N SER A 213 -10.44 20.96 -18.70
CA SER A 213 -9.17 21.12 -17.99
C SER A 213 -8.21 20.00 -18.36
N GLU A 214 -6.96 20.36 -18.63
CA GLU A 214 -5.89 19.40 -18.86
C GLU A 214 -5.26 18.95 -17.53
N VAL A 215 -4.99 17.65 -17.42
CA VAL A 215 -4.23 17.05 -16.33
C VAL A 215 -3.14 16.15 -16.90
N THR A 216 -2.00 16.05 -16.22
CA THR A 216 -0.94 15.10 -16.57
C THR A 216 -1.13 13.82 -15.77
N PHE A 217 -1.20 12.68 -16.44
CA PHE A 217 -1.25 11.40 -15.74
C PHE A 217 0.06 11.14 -15.00
N ILE A 218 -0.05 10.60 -13.77
CA ILE A 218 1.09 10.15 -12.98
C ILE A 218 1.00 8.64 -12.75
N GLN A 219 -0.15 8.15 -12.27
CA GLN A 219 -0.29 6.76 -11.87
C GLN A 219 -1.75 6.29 -11.95
N ASP A 220 -1.96 5.02 -12.29
CA ASP A 220 -3.25 4.36 -12.20
C ASP A 220 -3.42 3.77 -10.79
N CYS A 221 -4.49 4.17 -10.10
CA CYS A 221 -4.81 3.79 -8.73
C CYS A 221 -6.21 3.15 -8.64
N GLY A 222 -6.56 2.26 -9.58
CA GLY A 222 -7.85 1.58 -9.59
C GLY A 222 -8.91 2.44 -10.27
N ASP A 223 -9.93 2.88 -9.54
CA ASP A 223 -11.00 3.77 -10.06
C ASP A 223 -10.54 5.23 -10.21
N PHE A 224 -9.34 5.54 -9.70
CA PHE A 224 -8.75 6.87 -9.74
C PHE A 224 -7.44 6.86 -10.54
N TYR A 225 -7.18 7.97 -11.21
CA TYR A 225 -5.82 8.33 -11.63
C TYR A 225 -5.24 9.33 -10.64
N LYS A 226 -3.99 9.10 -10.26
CA LYS A 226 -3.15 10.16 -9.72
C LYS A 226 -2.75 11.06 -10.87
N VAL A 227 -3.04 12.34 -10.76
CA VAL A 227 -2.80 13.33 -11.81
C VAL A 227 -2.19 14.59 -11.24
N LYS A 228 -1.43 15.30 -12.09
CA LYS A 228 -1.02 16.68 -11.85
C LYS A 228 -1.99 17.62 -12.54
N TYR A 229 -2.59 18.53 -11.78
CA TYR A 229 -3.41 19.62 -12.29
C TYR A 229 -2.80 20.95 -11.82
N LYS A 230 -2.28 21.75 -12.77
CA LYS A 230 -1.48 22.94 -12.46
C LYS A 230 -0.30 22.59 -11.55
N THR A 231 -0.23 23.16 -10.35
CA THR A 231 0.78 22.88 -9.33
C THR A 231 0.37 21.79 -8.33
N MET A 232 -0.89 21.32 -8.39
CA MET A 232 -1.44 20.34 -7.46
C MET A 232 -1.29 18.92 -7.99
N ILE A 233 -1.00 17.99 -7.08
CA ILE A 233 -1.03 16.56 -7.32
C ILE A 233 -2.17 15.99 -6.49
N GLY A 234 -3.02 15.17 -7.09
CA GLY A 234 -4.12 14.51 -6.39
C GLY A 234 -4.75 13.41 -7.24
N TYR A 235 -5.89 12.91 -6.78
CA TYR A 235 -6.55 11.73 -7.34
C TYR A 235 -7.90 12.12 -7.95
N ALA A 236 -8.10 11.78 -9.22
CA ALA A 236 -9.31 12.09 -9.97
C ALA A 236 -9.91 10.79 -10.52
N HIS A 237 -11.23 10.65 -10.45
CA HIS A 237 -11.90 9.42 -10.88
C HIS A 237 -11.74 9.23 -12.39
N LYS A 238 -11.18 8.09 -12.81
CA LYS A 238 -10.65 7.88 -14.16
C LYS A 238 -11.71 7.92 -15.26
N GLU A 239 -12.95 7.57 -14.93
CA GLU A 239 -14.09 7.59 -15.86
C GLU A 239 -14.34 8.98 -16.46
N TYR A 240 -13.95 10.04 -15.74
CA TYR A 240 -14.14 11.43 -16.18
C TYR A 240 -12.88 12.02 -16.82
N LEU A 241 -11.90 11.20 -17.16
CA LEU A 241 -10.67 11.60 -17.82
C LEU A 241 -10.56 10.91 -19.17
N LYS A 242 -10.55 11.70 -20.24
CA LYS A 242 -10.31 11.22 -21.60
C LYS A 242 -8.86 11.52 -21.98
N LYS A 243 -8.16 10.58 -22.62
CA LYS A 243 -6.83 10.86 -23.17
C LYS A 243 -6.93 12.03 -24.17
N ALA A 244 -6.02 13.00 -24.04
CA ALA A 244 -5.97 14.17 -24.92
C ALA A 244 -5.59 13.77 -26.35
#